data_AF-A0A7T0RCC5-F1
#
_entry.id   AF-A0A7T0RCC5-F1
#
_cell.length_a   1.000
_cell.length_b   1.000
_cell.length_c   1.000
_cell.angle_alpha   90.00
_cell.angle_beta   90.00
_cell.angle_gamma   90.00
#
_symmetry.space_group_name_H-M   'P 1'
#
loop_
_entity.id
_entity.type
_entity.pdbx_description
1 polymer ?
#
loop_
_entity_poly.entity_id
_entity_poly.type
_entity_poly.pdbx_seq_one_letter_code
_entity_poly.pdbx_strand_id
1 'polypeptide(L)'
;MCAEPVKGGRLARQAAMLCQDRAFQDYLDKRRRHKQGLTEAQLPDGTHNADDARDWLCAACQIQSRSELDHNPTAAATFRRIHQRFMKWKQLRGNKS
;
A
#
# COMPACT_ATOMS: atom_id res chain seq x y z
N MET A 1 2.16 -7.39 29.97
CA MET A 1 2.55 -8.44 29.00
C MET A 1 3.14 -7.76 27.78
N CYS A 2 4.42 -7.98 27.47
CA CYS A 2 5.06 -7.43 26.27
C CYS A 2 4.59 -8.25 25.06
N ALA A 3 3.73 -7.70 24.21
CA ALA A 3 3.33 -8.34 22.98
C ALA A 3 4.57 -8.49 22.08
N GLU A 4 5.07 -9.72 21.96
CA GLU A 4 6.15 -10.03 21.03
C GLU A 4 5.71 -9.59 19.64
N PRO A 5 6.46 -8.71 18.94
CA PRO A 5 6.09 -8.31 17.61
C PRO A 5 6.16 -9.55 16.73
N VAL A 6 5.00 -10.06 16.33
CA VAL A 6 4.85 -11.17 15.37
C VAL A 6 5.82 -10.88 14.23
N LYS A 7 6.91 -11.65 14.15
CA LYS A 7 7.96 -11.46 13.16
C LYS A 7 7.29 -11.55 11.80
N GLY A 8 7.08 -10.38 11.18
CA GLY A 8 6.45 -10.32 9.88
C GLY A 8 7.29 -11.14 8.91
N GLY A 9 6.67 -12.13 8.27
CA GLY A 9 7.33 -12.96 7.28
C GLY A 9 7.69 -12.18 6.01
N ARG A 10 7.97 -12.91 4.92
CA ARG A 10 8.46 -12.32 3.67
C ARG A 10 7.47 -11.30 3.10
N LEU A 11 6.17 -11.56 3.21
CA LEU A 11 5.11 -10.69 2.70
C LEU A 11 5.01 -9.39 3.50
N ALA A 12 5.11 -9.45 4.83
CA ALA A 12 5.05 -8.28 5.69
C ALA A 12 6.20 -7.30 5.38
N ARG A 13 7.40 -7.84 5.12
CA ARG A 13 8.57 -7.04 4.73
C ARG A 13 8.41 -6.41 3.35
N GLN A 14 7.89 -7.17 2.37
CA GLN A 14 7.58 -6.65 1.04
C GLN A 14 6.52 -5.53 1.09
N ALA A 15 5.46 -5.72 1.89
CA ALA A 15 4.45 -4.70 2.12
C ALA A 15 5.05 -3.43 2.73
N ALA A 16 5.93 -3.55 3.72
CA ALA A 16 6.61 -2.41 4.32
C ALA A 16 7.47 -1.64 3.31
N MET A 17 8.25 -2.34 2.47
CA MET A 17 9.03 -1.72 1.39
C MET A 17 8.13 -1.00 0.38
N LEU A 18 7.00 -1.61 0.02
CA LEU A 18 6.03 -1.01 -0.90
C LEU A 18 5.42 0.28 -0.33
N CYS A 19 5.09 0.30 0.96
CA CYS A 19 4.56 1.49 1.62
C CYS A 19 5.56 2.66 1.64
N GLN A 20 6.85 2.35 1.67
CA GLN A 20 7.93 3.35 1.61
C GLN A 20 8.22 3.84 0.18
N ASP A 21 7.75 3.14 -0.87
CA ASP A 21 7.97 3.53 -2.26
C ASP A 21 7.14 4.78 -2.61
N ARG A 22 7.83 5.85 -3.03
CA ARG A 22 7.22 7.14 -3.38
C ARG A 22 6.19 7.03 -4.50
N ALA A 23 6.39 6.12 -5.45
CA ALA A 23 5.43 5.92 -6.54
C ALA A 23 4.15 5.24 -6.04
N PHE A 24 4.24 4.39 -5.02
CA PHE A 24 3.07 3.81 -4.36
C PHE A 24 2.27 4.87 -3.60
N GLN A 25 2.95 5.79 -2.91
CA GLN A 25 2.33 6.93 -2.24
C GLN A 25 1.56 7.82 -3.23
N ASP A 26 2.15 8.15 -4.37
CA ASP A 26 1.49 8.91 -5.46
C ASP A 26 0.28 8.14 -6.02
N TYR A 27 0.39 6.82 -6.24
CA TYR A 27 -0.74 6.00 -6.69
C TYR A 27 -1.95 6.09 -5.74
N LEU A 28 -1.70 6.05 -4.42
CA LEU A 28 -2.74 6.20 -3.41
C LEU A 28 -3.33 7.60 -3.41
N ASP A 29 -2.50 8.61 -3.58
CA ASP A 29 -2.92 10.01 -3.65
C ASP A 29 -3.94 10.22 -4.77
N LYS A 30 -3.59 9.79 -5.99
CA LYS A 30 -4.50 9.87 -7.14
C LYS A 30 -5.81 9.13 -6.90
N ARG A 31 -5.76 7.96 -6.24
CA ARG A 31 -6.95 7.17 -5.95
C ARG A 31 -7.83 7.81 -4.88
N ARG A 32 -7.26 8.34 -3.80
CA ARG A 32 -8.00 9.03 -2.73
C ARG A 32 -8.61 10.31 -3.26
N ARG A 33 -7.86 11.06 -4.06
CA ARG A 33 -8.33 12.26 -4.74
C ARG A 33 -9.57 11.97 -5.58
N HIS A 34 -9.54 10.92 -6.38
CA HIS A 34 -10.70 10.49 -7.17
C HIS A 34 -11.87 10.00 -6.30
N LYS A 35 -11.59 9.33 -5.18
CA LYS A 35 -12.66 8.82 -4.27
C LYS A 35 -13.35 9.94 -3.49
N GLN A 36 -12.61 10.97 -3.08
CA GLN A 36 -13.13 12.10 -2.30
C GLN A 36 -13.55 13.30 -3.16
N GLY A 37 -13.32 13.25 -4.47
CA GLY A 37 -13.60 14.37 -5.37
C GLY A 37 -12.75 15.60 -5.09
N LEU A 38 -11.57 15.41 -4.48
CA LEU A 38 -10.68 16.51 -4.09
C LEU A 38 -9.91 17.04 -5.30
N THR A 39 -9.57 18.32 -5.27
CA THR A 39 -8.71 18.94 -6.29
C THR A 39 -7.23 18.89 -5.87
N GLU A 40 -6.33 19.13 -6.83
CA GLU A 40 -4.86 19.14 -6.67
C GLU A 40 -4.42 20.09 -5.55
N ALA A 41 -5.20 21.16 -5.37
CA ALA A 41 -4.98 22.16 -4.32
C ALA A 41 -5.35 21.64 -2.91
N GLN A 42 -6.29 20.70 -2.81
CA GLN A 42 -6.73 20.15 -1.52
C GLN A 42 -5.94 18.90 -1.10
N LEU A 43 -5.43 18.15 -2.08
CA LEU A 43 -4.58 16.99 -1.84
C LEU A 43 -3.41 17.03 -2.84
N PRO A 44 -2.29 17.66 -2.45
CA PRO A 44 -1.10 17.68 -3.30
C PRO A 44 -0.45 16.28 -3.37
N ASP A 45 0.05 15.91 -4.56
CA ASP A 45 0.74 14.64 -4.78
C ASP A 45 1.92 14.50 -3.79
N GLY A 46 1.90 13.44 -2.97
CA GLY A 46 2.90 13.19 -1.93
C GLY A 46 2.44 13.50 -0.50
N THR A 47 1.15 13.79 -0.30
CA THR A 47 0.55 13.92 1.04
C THR A 47 0.51 12.59 1.80
N HIS A 48 0.42 11.46 1.08
CA HIS A 48 0.42 10.14 1.69
C HIS A 48 1.83 9.73 2.14
N ASN A 49 1.95 9.38 3.41
CA ASN A 49 3.18 8.83 3.97
C ASN A 49 3.15 7.29 3.97
N ALA A 50 4.27 6.69 4.36
CA ALA A 50 4.35 5.25 4.51
C ALA A 50 3.34 4.69 5.54
N ASP A 51 2.91 5.50 6.50
CA ASP A 51 1.90 5.11 7.49
C ASP A 51 0.49 5.05 6.90
N ASP A 52 0.09 6.05 6.10
CA ASP A 52 -1.18 6.03 5.36
C ASP A 52 -1.21 4.88 4.35
N ALA A 53 -0.09 4.63 3.67
CA ALA A 53 0.03 3.52 2.74
C ALA A 53 -0.15 2.17 3.44
N ARG A 54 0.38 2.04 4.67
CA ARG A 54 0.19 0.87 5.52
C ARG A 54 -1.28 0.74 5.94
N ASP A 55 -1.90 1.81 6.43
CA ASP A 55 -3.29 1.78 6.88
C ASP A 55 -4.23 1.38 5.75
N TRP A 56 -4.03 1.99 4.57
CA TRP A 56 -4.77 1.64 3.37
C TRP A 56 -4.56 0.17 2.97
N LEU A 57 -3.33 -0.33 3.05
CA LEU A 57 -3.03 -1.73 2.74
C LEU A 57 -3.69 -2.68 3.73
N CYS A 58 -3.67 -2.33 5.04
CA CYS A 58 -4.37 -3.05 6.10
C CYS A 58 -5.87 -3.13 5.81
N ALA A 59 -6.50 -1.99 5.57
CA ALA A 59 -7.92 -1.90 5.27
C ALA A 59 -8.28 -2.67 3.98
N ALA A 60 -7.45 -2.59 2.94
CA ALA A 60 -7.68 -3.30 1.69
C ALA A 60 -7.52 -4.83 1.83
N CYS A 61 -6.58 -5.28 2.65
CA CYS A 61 -6.35 -6.70 2.91
C CYS A 61 -7.20 -7.26 4.07
N GLN A 62 -8.02 -6.41 4.72
CA GLN A 62 -8.82 -6.73 5.91
C GLN A 62 -7.97 -7.30 7.07
N ILE A 63 -6.81 -6.69 7.30
CA ILE A 63 -5.90 -7.02 8.38
C ILE A 63 -5.65 -5.78 9.23
N GLN A 64 -5.22 -5.98 10.48
CA GLN A 64 -4.86 -4.90 11.40
C GLN A 64 -3.36 -4.65 11.40
N SER A 65 -2.56 -5.66 11.05
CA SER A 65 -1.11 -5.54 10.96
C SER A 65 -0.52 -6.26 9.74
N ARG A 66 0.55 -5.67 9.19
CA ARG A 66 1.29 -6.24 8.05
C ARG A 66 1.82 -7.65 8.35
N SER A 67 2.10 -7.98 9.61
CA SER A 67 2.52 -9.33 10.00
C SER A 67 1.44 -10.37 9.70
N GLU A 68 0.16 -10.02 9.74
CA GLU A 68 -0.95 -10.93 9.44
C GLU A 68 -1.00 -11.35 7.96
N LEU A 69 -0.35 -10.61 7.05
CA LEU A 69 -0.24 -11.02 5.64
C LEU A 69 0.38 -12.40 5.47
N ASP A 70 1.31 -12.78 6.35
CA ASP A 70 1.99 -14.07 6.27
C ASP A 70 1.14 -15.20 6.84
N HIS A 71 0.25 -14.89 7.79
CA HIS A 71 -0.64 -15.85 8.44
C HIS A 71 -1.99 -16.01 7.74
N ASN A 72 -2.41 -15.02 6.94
CA ASN A 72 -3.70 -15.00 6.27
C ASN A 72 -3.53 -15.12 4.74
N PRO A 73 -3.81 -16.29 4.15
CA PRO A 73 -3.65 -16.51 2.71
C PRO A 73 -4.59 -15.63 1.86
N THR A 74 -5.75 -15.25 2.40
CA THR A 74 -6.70 -14.33 1.74
C THR A 74 -6.13 -12.92 1.66
N ALA A 75 -5.56 -12.42 2.76
CA ALA A 75 -4.86 -11.15 2.78
C ALA A 75 -3.65 -11.15 1.81
N ALA A 76 -2.87 -12.24 1.80
CA ALA A 76 -1.76 -12.42 0.87
C ALA A 76 -2.21 -12.38 -0.60
N ALA A 77 -3.32 -13.03 -0.95
CA ALA A 77 -3.86 -13.01 -2.30
C ALA A 77 -4.30 -11.59 -2.72
N THR A 78 -4.94 -10.86 -1.81
CA THR A 78 -5.35 -9.47 -2.03
C THR A 78 -4.13 -8.56 -2.22
N PHE A 79 -3.11 -8.69 -1.37
CA PHE A 79 -1.85 -7.96 -1.52
C PHE A 79 -1.18 -8.23 -2.86
N ARG A 80 -1.10 -9.50 -3.28
CA ARG A 80 -0.54 -9.86 -4.59
C ARG A 80 -1.29 -9.17 -5.74
N ARG A 81 -2.63 -9.12 -5.68
CA ARG A 81 -3.46 -8.44 -6.69
C ARG A 81 -3.21 -6.93 -6.72
N ILE A 82 -3.12 -6.29 -5.55
CA ILE A 82 -2.79 -4.87 -5.42
C ILE A 82 -1.40 -4.59 -5.98
N HIS A 83 -0.42 -5.41 -5.58
CA HIS A 83 0.96 -5.31 -6.01
C HIS A 83 1.08 -5.44 -7.53
N GLN A 84 0.43 -6.42 -8.15
CA GLN A 84 0.38 -6.57 -9.60
C GLN A 84 -0.23 -5.36 -10.30
N ARG A 85 -1.35 -4.82 -9.77
CA ARG A 85 -2.00 -3.63 -10.35
C ARG A 85 -1.11 -2.40 -10.27
N PHE A 86 -0.42 -2.23 -9.14
CA PHE A 86 0.55 -1.16 -8.95
C PHE A 86 1.76 -1.33 -9.88
N MET A 87 2.34 -2.53 -9.98
CA MET A 87 3.46 -2.80 -10.90
C MET A 87 3.08 -2.50 -12.36
N LYS A 88 1.88 -2.90 -12.80
CA LYS A 88 1.37 -2.56 -14.13
C LYS A 88 1.25 -1.06 -14.33
N TRP A 89 0.69 -0.34 -13.35
CA TRP A 89 0.58 1.11 -13.41
C TRP A 89 1.95 1.81 -13.38
N LYS A 90 2.89 1.32 -12.56
CA LYS A 90 4.28 1.81 -12.47
C LYS A 90 5.00 1.60 -13.80
N GLN A 91 4.79 0.45 -14.45
CA GLN A 91 5.33 0.16 -15.78
C GLN A 91 4.73 1.09 -16.83
N LEU A 92 3.42 1.34 -16.82
CA LEU A 92 2.78 2.31 -17.73
C LEU A 92 3.31 3.74 -17.54
N ARG A 93 3.63 4.15 -16.30
CA ARG A 93 4.28 5.45 -16.03
C ARG A 93 5.75 5.48 -16.41
N GLY A 94 6.49 4.39 -16.20
CA GLY A 94 7.90 4.26 -16.55
C GLY A 94 8.16 4.06 -18.04
N ASN A 95 7.15 3.61 -18.81
CA ASN A 95 7.21 3.44 -20.26
C ASN A 95 6.87 4.73 -21.03
N LYS A 96 6.81 5.89 -20.36
CA LYS A 96 7.10 7.17 -21.01
C LYS A 96 8.62 7.32 -21.08
N SER A 97 9.22 6.73 -22.10
CA SER A 97 10.57 7.07 -22.59
C SER A 97 10.52 7.04 -24.10
#